data_AF-A0A1G5ZJ86-F1
#
_entry.id   AF-A0A1G5ZJ86-F1
#
_cell.length_a   1.000
_cell.length_b   1.000
_cell.length_c   1.000
_cell.angle_alpha   90.00
_cell.angle_beta   90.00
_cell.angle_gamma   90.00
#
_symmetry.space_group_name_H-M   'P 1'
#
loop_
_entity.id
_entity.type
_entity.pdbx_description
1 polymer ?
#
loop_
_entity_poly.entity_id
_entity_poly.type
_entity_poly.pdbx_seq_one_letter_code
_entity_poly.pdbx_strand_id
1 'polypeptide(L)'
;MRYFGSSLLLVMTLLLSACNTTPYDKATIYYDRIQFPTQLVKDYPELTGPILQHGRCSVIISTPGSSTGTYYFCTYALTANDLYVQGWDAKALKYVEIAHVELSALRKVALHTFFRTSQLQLTEDRRQLALSASIDEGGYIDSAATERLFDAIKNKGVPVVKSEGMINPPAPPSPMIIPIVIPK
;
A
#
# COMPACT_ATOMS: atom_id res chain seq x y z
N MET A 1 -33.92 -34.22 9.17
CA MET A 1 -32.90 -33.68 10.11
C MET A 1 -31.48 -33.65 9.54
N ARG A 2 -31.03 -34.63 8.72
CA ARG A 2 -29.66 -34.65 8.15
C ARG A 2 -29.29 -33.46 7.26
N TYR A 3 -30.24 -32.90 6.50
CA TYR A 3 -29.98 -31.74 5.61
C TYR A 3 -29.83 -30.39 6.35
N PHE A 4 -30.29 -30.30 7.60
CA PHE A 4 -30.23 -29.08 8.39
C PHE A 4 -28.81 -28.81 8.93
N GLY A 5 -28.10 -29.88 9.32
CA GLY A 5 -26.72 -29.78 9.79
C GLY A 5 -25.73 -29.38 8.70
N SER A 6 -25.93 -29.87 7.47
CA SER A 6 -25.09 -29.54 6.32
C SER A 6 -25.22 -28.06 5.91
N SER A 7 -26.43 -27.52 5.98
CA SER A 7 -26.70 -26.10 5.69
C SER A 7 -26.09 -25.18 6.76
N LEU A 8 -26.20 -25.55 8.03
CA LEU A 8 -25.61 -24.80 9.14
C LEU A 8 -24.07 -24.73 9.05
N LEU A 9 -23.42 -25.83 8.67
CA LEU A 9 -21.97 -25.89 8.48
C LEU A 9 -21.49 -24.99 7.33
N LEU A 10 -22.24 -24.95 6.22
CA LEU A 10 -21.95 -24.07 5.07
C LEU A 10 -22.14 -22.58 5.40
N VAL A 11 -23.16 -22.25 6.19
CA VAL A 11 -23.38 -20.87 6.66
C VAL A 11 -22.29 -20.46 7.66
N MET A 12 -21.85 -21.36 8.55
CA MET A 12 -20.75 -21.07 9.48
C MET A 12 -19.40 -20.89 8.79
N THR A 13 -19.09 -21.68 7.75
CA THR A 13 -17.85 -21.48 6.98
C THR A 13 -17.86 -20.19 6.16
N LEU A 14 -19.03 -19.75 5.67
CA LEU A 14 -19.22 -18.44 5.06
C LEU A 14 -19.12 -17.27 6.06
N LEU A 15 -19.54 -17.47 7.31
CA LEU A 15 -19.40 -16.45 8.36
C LEU A 15 -17.96 -16.36 8.89
N LEU A 16 -17.21 -17.47 8.89
CA LEU A 16 -15.80 -17.50 9.28
C LEU A 16 -14.88 -16.88 8.22
N SER A 17 -15.26 -16.88 6.94
CA SER A 17 -14.54 -16.12 5.90
C SER A 17 -14.85 -14.61 5.91
N ALA A 18 -15.90 -14.20 6.63
CA ALA A 18 -16.27 -12.79 6.82
C ALA A 18 -15.58 -12.13 8.03
N CYS A 19 -14.82 -12.88 8.84
CA CYS A 19 -13.80 -12.29 9.71
C CYS A 19 -12.65 -11.80 8.81
N ASN A 20 -12.87 -10.63 8.23
CA ASN A 20 -11.90 -9.83 7.52
C ASN A 20 -10.75 -9.57 8.50
N THR A 21 -9.76 -10.44 8.49
CA THR A 21 -8.46 -10.17 9.08
C THR A 21 -7.92 -9.01 8.27
N THR A 22 -8.14 -7.77 8.73
CA THR A 22 -7.21 -6.71 8.37
C THR A 22 -5.83 -7.33 8.62
N PRO A 23 -5.01 -7.54 7.58
CA PRO A 23 -3.66 -8.06 7.75
C PRO A 23 -3.03 -7.27 8.88
N TYR A 24 -2.40 -7.94 9.84
CA TYR A 24 -1.87 -7.30 11.05
C TYR A 24 -1.09 -6.02 10.71
N ASP A 25 -0.36 -6.04 9.59
CA ASP A 25 0.42 -4.92 9.08
C ASP A 25 -0.40 -3.73 8.52
N LYS A 26 -1.68 -3.91 8.13
CA LYS A 26 -2.62 -2.79 7.84
C LYS A 26 -3.02 -2.05 9.11
N ALA A 27 -3.16 -2.79 10.21
CA ALA A 27 -3.58 -2.23 11.49
C ALA A 27 -2.44 -1.52 12.23
N THR A 28 -1.17 -1.71 11.82
CA THR A 28 0.00 -1.14 12.50
C THR A 28 0.39 0.24 12.02
N ILE A 29 -0.26 0.80 10.99
CA ILE A 29 0.08 2.16 10.53
C ILE A 29 -0.80 3.18 11.21
N TYR A 30 -0.22 3.94 12.14
CA TYR A 30 -0.90 5.10 12.66
C TYR A 30 -1.08 6.14 11.55
N TYR A 31 -2.31 6.62 11.38
CA TYR A 31 -2.64 7.69 10.46
C TYR A 31 -3.91 8.38 10.94
N ASP A 32 -3.77 9.64 11.34
CA ASP A 32 -4.89 10.55 11.57
C ASP A 32 -4.78 11.68 10.54
N ARG A 33 -5.80 11.86 9.70
CA ARG A 33 -5.78 12.80 8.58
C ARG A 33 -5.48 14.24 9.04
N ILE A 34 -5.92 14.63 10.23
CA ILE A 34 -5.77 16.00 10.74
C ILE A 34 -4.38 16.20 11.33
N GLN A 35 -3.88 15.22 12.08
CA GLN A 35 -2.60 15.31 12.78
C GLN A 35 -1.40 14.96 11.90
N PHE A 36 -1.59 14.15 10.87
CA PHE A 36 -0.51 13.60 10.05
C PHE A 36 0.41 14.67 9.44
N PRO A 37 -0.09 15.73 8.78
CA PRO A 37 0.79 16.77 8.22
C PRO A 37 1.71 17.41 9.26
N THR A 38 1.17 17.72 10.45
CA THR A 38 1.91 18.35 11.54
C THR A 38 2.95 17.41 12.14
N GLN A 39 2.61 16.13 12.31
CA GLN A 39 3.55 15.11 12.77
C GLN A 39 4.67 14.87 11.75
N LEU A 40 4.33 14.82 10.47
CA LEU A 40 5.29 14.61 9.39
C LEU A 40 6.35 15.72 9.35
N VAL A 41 5.94 16.99 9.41
CA VAL A 41 6.87 18.13 9.42
C VAL A 41 7.78 18.12 10.65
N LYS A 42 7.28 17.61 11.79
CA LYS A 42 8.09 17.46 13.01
C LYS A 42 9.14 16.35 12.88
N ASP A 43 8.75 15.22 12.30
CA ASP A 43 9.63 14.04 12.15
C ASP A 43 10.62 14.20 10.98
N TYR A 44 10.25 15.00 9.96
CA TYR A 44 11.02 15.28 8.74
C TYR A 44 11.10 16.78 8.50
N PRO A 45 11.99 17.51 9.22
CA PRO A 45 12.13 18.95 9.08
C PRO A 45 12.66 19.39 7.71
N GLU A 46 13.22 18.45 6.93
CA GLU A 46 13.70 18.68 5.57
C GLU A 46 12.57 18.73 4.53
N LEU A 47 11.32 18.46 4.93
CA LEU A 47 10.16 18.59 4.05
C LEU A 47 9.98 20.07 3.66
N THR A 48 10.39 20.40 2.44
CA THR A 48 10.37 21.76 1.89
C THR A 48 9.14 21.95 1.00
N GLY A 49 8.01 22.34 1.61
CA GLY A 49 6.84 22.81 0.86
C GLY A 49 5.49 22.32 1.40
N PRO A 50 4.38 22.86 0.90
CA PRO A 50 3.06 22.44 1.32
C PRO A 50 2.76 21.01 0.84
N ILE A 51 2.14 20.21 1.71
CA ILE A 51 1.63 18.89 1.38
C ILE A 51 0.36 19.08 0.53
N LEU A 52 0.41 18.62 -0.72
CA LEU A 52 -0.67 18.74 -1.70
C LEU A 52 -1.69 17.61 -1.56
N GLN A 53 -1.20 16.41 -1.25
CA GLN A 53 -2.01 15.22 -1.05
C GLN A 53 -1.32 14.32 -0.05
N HIS A 54 -2.10 13.65 0.81
CA HIS A 54 -1.57 12.63 1.70
C HIS A 54 -2.63 11.57 1.98
N GLY A 55 -2.19 10.44 2.51
CA GLY A 55 -3.08 9.33 2.83
C GLY A 55 -2.33 8.10 3.28
N ARG A 56 -3.08 7.02 3.50
CA ARG A 56 -2.52 5.69 3.68
C ARG A 56 -2.24 5.08 2.32
N CYS A 57 -1.26 4.19 2.27
CA CYS A 57 -0.89 3.47 1.07
C CYS A 57 -0.44 2.05 1.39
N SER A 58 -0.34 1.27 0.33
CA SER A 58 0.59 0.16 0.27
C SER A 58 1.56 0.42 -0.85
N VAL A 59 2.84 0.12 -0.63
CA VAL A 59 3.89 0.26 -1.63
C VAL A 59 4.62 -1.06 -1.79
N ILE A 60 4.91 -1.42 -3.04
CA ILE A 60 5.79 -2.52 -3.38
C ILE A 60 7.05 -1.94 -3.98
N ILE A 61 8.21 -2.26 -3.39
CA ILE A 61 9.52 -1.84 -3.90
C ILE A 61 10.15 -3.02 -4.62
N SER A 62 10.46 -2.82 -5.89
CA SER A 62 11.12 -3.81 -6.76
C SER A 62 12.27 -3.16 -7.54
N THR A 63 13.04 -3.99 -8.25
CA THR A 63 13.96 -3.51 -9.28
C THR A 63 13.17 -3.19 -10.57
N PRO A 64 13.63 -2.22 -11.39
CA PRO A 64 12.99 -1.92 -12.66
C PRO A 64 12.86 -3.17 -13.54
N GLY A 65 11.64 -3.43 -14.04
CA GLY A 65 11.33 -4.61 -14.87
C GLY A 65 10.98 -5.88 -14.09
N SER A 66 11.06 -5.86 -12.76
CA SER A 66 10.54 -6.96 -11.92
C SER A 66 9.05 -6.82 -11.68
N SER A 67 8.32 -7.93 -11.80
CA SER A 67 6.89 -8.03 -11.46
C SER A 67 6.64 -8.41 -9.99
N THR A 68 7.69 -8.57 -9.20
CA THR A 68 7.61 -8.88 -7.76
C THR A 68 8.53 -7.98 -6.95
N GLY A 69 8.14 -7.64 -5.73
CA GLY A 69 8.93 -6.79 -4.84
C GLY A 69 8.47 -6.85 -3.39
N THR A 70 9.27 -6.26 -2.49
CA THR A 70 8.94 -6.22 -1.07
C THR A 70 7.76 -5.31 -0.82
N TYR A 71 6.78 -5.81 -0.09
CA TYR A 71 5.53 -5.12 0.20
C TYR A 71 5.59 -4.42 1.55
N TYR A 72 5.15 -3.17 1.60
CA TYR A 72 5.02 -2.39 2.81
C TYR A 72 3.64 -1.75 2.85
N PHE A 73 3.04 -1.74 4.04
CA PHE A 73 2.03 -0.74 4.32
C PHE A 73 2.73 0.59 4.59
N CYS A 74 2.12 1.69 4.19
CA CYS A 74 2.69 3.02 4.36
C CYS A 74 1.64 4.12 4.59
N THR A 75 2.14 5.30 4.92
CA THR A 75 1.53 6.59 4.64
C THR A 75 2.32 7.26 3.53
N TYR A 76 1.68 8.16 2.78
CA TYR A 76 2.35 8.98 1.79
C TYR A 76 2.01 10.46 1.96
N ALA A 77 2.94 11.31 1.57
CA ALA A 77 2.74 12.74 1.41
C ALA A 77 3.36 13.20 0.09
N LEU A 78 2.52 13.75 -0.79
CA LEU A 78 2.94 14.38 -2.02
C LEU A 78 3.11 15.89 -1.77
N THR A 79 4.28 16.41 -2.13
CA THR A 79 4.57 17.84 -2.17
C THR A 79 4.70 18.31 -3.62
N ALA A 80 5.18 19.54 -3.83
CA ALA A 80 5.37 20.06 -5.18
C ALA A 80 6.44 19.31 -5.98
N ASN A 81 7.47 18.81 -5.31
CA ASN A 81 8.69 18.24 -5.91
C ASN A 81 8.95 16.79 -5.49
N ASP A 82 8.40 16.36 -4.35
CA ASP A 82 8.75 15.11 -3.70
C ASP A 82 7.51 14.31 -3.31
N LEU A 83 7.65 12.98 -3.35
CA LEU A 83 6.73 12.02 -2.76
C LEU A 83 7.45 11.31 -1.62
N TYR A 84 6.96 11.52 -0.40
CA TYR A 84 7.43 10.84 0.81
C TYR A 84 6.56 9.63 1.07
N VAL A 85 7.17 8.47 1.30
CA VAL A 85 6.50 7.21 1.62
C VAL A 85 7.10 6.66 2.92
N GLN A 86 6.25 6.50 3.92
CA GLN A 86 6.70 6.26 5.29
C GLN A 86 5.92 5.14 5.97
N GLY A 87 6.61 4.33 6.74
CA GLY A 87 6.03 3.35 7.65
C GLY A 87 5.82 3.96 9.04
N TRP A 88 5.12 3.22 9.89
CA TRP A 88 4.98 3.56 11.30
C TRP A 88 5.81 2.60 12.15
N ASP A 89 6.73 3.13 12.95
CA ASP A 89 7.42 2.34 13.98
C ASP A 89 6.63 2.45 15.30
N ALA A 90 5.88 1.40 15.62
CA ALA A 90 5.08 1.34 16.84
C ALA A 90 5.91 1.31 18.13
N LYS A 91 7.20 0.93 18.08
CA LYS A 91 8.07 0.93 19.26
C LYS A 91 8.64 2.33 19.52
N ALA A 92 9.07 3.01 18.45
CA ALA A 92 9.61 4.36 18.52
C ALA A 92 8.53 5.46 18.48
N LEU A 93 7.28 5.10 18.18
CA LEU A 93 6.12 6.00 18.06
C LEU A 93 6.36 7.15 17.08
N LYS A 94 6.97 6.84 15.92
CA LYS A 94 7.31 7.83 14.90
C LYS A 94 7.20 7.26 13.49
N TYR A 95 7.11 8.14 12.49
CA TYR A 95 7.19 7.73 11.10
C TYR A 95 8.63 7.44 10.69
N VAL A 96 8.82 6.35 9.95
CA VAL A 96 10.12 5.91 9.43
C VAL A 96 10.08 5.88 7.90
N GLU A 97 11.13 6.38 7.26
CA GLU A 97 11.19 6.45 5.81
C GLU A 97 11.25 5.04 5.22
N ILE A 98 10.35 4.77 4.27
CA ILE A 98 10.43 3.59 3.39
C ILE A 98 11.05 4.00 2.06
N ALA A 99 10.58 5.12 1.51
CA ALA A 99 11.15 5.73 0.32
C ALA A 99 10.84 7.22 0.24
N HIS A 100 11.83 8.01 -0.16
CA HIS A 100 11.66 9.37 -0.63
C HIS A 100 11.93 9.40 -2.15
N VAL A 101 10.94 9.83 -2.93
CA VAL A 101 10.99 9.92 -4.39
C VAL A 101 11.01 11.38 -4.80
N GLU A 102 12.11 11.83 -5.38
CA GLU A 102 12.17 13.12 -6.05
C GLU A 102 11.50 13.00 -7.42
N LEU A 103 10.48 13.82 -7.69
CA LEU A 103 9.69 13.70 -8.93
C LEU A 103 10.54 14.00 -10.18
N SER A 104 11.59 14.80 -10.03
CA SER A 104 12.56 15.12 -11.10
C SER A 104 13.41 13.90 -11.50
N ALA A 105 13.65 12.97 -10.56
CA ALA A 105 14.47 11.79 -10.74
C ALA A 105 13.71 10.61 -11.38
N LEU A 106 12.39 10.75 -11.57
CA LEU A 106 11.57 9.73 -12.20
C LEU A 106 11.86 9.61 -13.69
N ARG A 107 12.23 8.41 -14.12
CA ARG A 107 12.41 8.08 -15.55
C ARG A 107 11.10 7.95 -16.27
N LYS A 108 10.14 7.28 -15.63
CA LYS A 108 8.82 7.03 -16.18
C LYS A 108 7.81 6.78 -15.07
N VAL A 109 6.56 7.10 -15.37
CA VAL A 109 5.40 6.80 -14.54
C VAL A 109 4.37 6.02 -15.36
N ALA A 110 3.74 5.04 -14.73
CA ALA A 110 2.62 4.30 -15.32
C ALA A 110 1.49 4.15 -14.30
N LEU A 111 0.28 3.98 -14.79
CA LEU A 111 -0.86 3.57 -13.98
C LEU A 111 -1.33 2.20 -14.46
N HIS A 112 -1.42 1.26 -13.53
CA HIS A 112 -2.05 -0.03 -13.76
C HIS A 112 -3.40 -0.06 -13.05
N THR A 113 -4.47 -0.28 -13.80
CA THR A 113 -5.81 -0.44 -13.23
C THR A 113 -6.34 -1.81 -13.59
N PHE A 114 -6.75 -2.57 -12.57
CA PHE A 114 -7.36 -3.88 -12.71
C PHE A 114 -8.59 -3.96 -11.80
N PHE A 115 -9.78 -4.05 -12.41
CA PHE A 115 -11.07 -3.93 -11.72
C PHE A 115 -11.15 -2.68 -10.83
N ARG A 116 -11.22 -2.85 -9.51
CA ARG A 116 -11.34 -1.79 -8.51
C ARG A 116 -10.01 -1.43 -7.85
N THR A 117 -8.91 -1.99 -8.37
CA THR A 117 -7.56 -1.78 -7.85
C THR A 117 -6.76 -0.96 -8.83
N SER A 118 -6.18 0.14 -8.35
CA SER A 118 -5.25 0.96 -9.11
C SER A 118 -3.89 0.95 -8.43
N GLN A 119 -2.84 0.90 -9.24
CA GLN A 119 -1.45 0.86 -8.80
C GLN A 119 -0.65 1.85 -9.65
N LEU A 120 -0.18 2.90 -8.99
CA LEU A 120 0.77 3.86 -9.54
C LEU A 120 2.16 3.23 -9.55
N GLN A 121 2.80 3.19 -10.71
CA GLN A 121 4.14 2.64 -10.91
C GLN A 121 5.11 3.78 -11.20
N LEU A 122 6.02 4.02 -10.28
CA LEU A 122 7.07 5.02 -10.36
C LEU A 122 8.39 4.31 -10.64
N THR A 123 9.05 4.62 -11.74
CA THR A 123 10.34 4.01 -12.08
C THR A 123 11.45 5.05 -12.00
N GLU A 124 12.43 4.75 -11.16
CA GLU A 124 13.71 5.46 -11.06
C GLU A 124 14.83 4.61 -11.69
N ASP A 125 16.08 5.10 -11.60
CA ASP A 125 17.25 4.41 -12.16
C ASP A 125 17.48 3.02 -11.55
N ARG A 126 17.31 2.88 -10.23
CA ARG A 126 17.67 1.65 -9.49
C ARG A 126 16.50 0.91 -8.88
N ARG A 127 15.34 1.55 -8.77
CA ARG A 127 14.15 0.99 -8.12
C ARG A 127 12.88 1.35 -8.86
N GLN A 128 11.88 0.52 -8.69
CA GLN A 128 10.52 0.74 -9.13
C GLN A 128 9.60 0.63 -7.91
N LEU A 129 8.71 1.61 -7.75
CA LEU A 129 7.74 1.65 -6.68
C LEU A 129 6.35 1.45 -7.28
N ALA A 130 5.62 0.47 -6.78
CA ALA A 130 4.22 0.23 -7.09
C ALA A 130 3.38 0.65 -5.89
N LEU A 131 2.78 1.85 -5.94
CA LEU A 131 2.02 2.45 -4.86
C LEU A 131 0.53 2.39 -5.16
N SER A 132 -0.25 1.96 -4.17
CA SER A 132 -1.70 2.04 -4.18
C SER A 132 -2.16 2.83 -2.96
N ALA A 133 -2.89 3.92 -3.17
CA ALA A 133 -3.50 4.66 -2.08
C ALA A 133 -4.61 3.81 -1.45
N SER A 134 -4.78 3.93 -0.14
CA SER A 134 -5.83 3.26 0.63
C SER A 134 -6.74 4.28 1.28
N ILE A 135 -7.96 3.86 1.58
CA ILE A 135 -8.86 4.66 2.43
C ILE A 135 -8.24 4.93 3.80
N ASP A 136 -8.74 5.90 4.54
CA ASP A 136 -8.18 6.30 5.84
C ASP A 136 -8.23 5.17 6.87
N GLU A 137 -9.23 4.30 6.81
CA GLU A 137 -9.31 3.10 7.66
C GLU A 137 -8.28 2.02 7.26
N GLY A 138 -7.65 2.15 6.09
CA GLY A 138 -6.67 1.21 5.55
C GLY A 138 -7.27 -0.07 4.95
N GLY A 139 -8.59 -0.29 5.11
CA GLY A 139 -9.25 -1.55 4.76
C GLY A 139 -9.08 -1.96 3.29
N TYR A 140 -9.19 -1.00 2.36
CA TYR A 140 -9.20 -1.25 0.92
C TYR A 140 -8.42 -0.18 0.14
N ILE A 141 -8.04 -0.53 -1.10
CA ILE A 141 -7.40 0.38 -2.05
C ILE A 141 -8.42 1.42 -2.51
N ASP A 142 -8.07 2.69 -2.39
CA ASP A 142 -8.80 3.81 -2.95
C ASP A 142 -8.25 4.08 -4.36
N SER A 143 -8.91 3.51 -5.36
CA SER A 143 -8.53 3.69 -6.77
C SER A 143 -8.58 5.15 -7.19
N ALA A 144 -9.60 5.90 -6.76
CA ALA A 144 -9.73 7.32 -7.12
C ALA A 144 -8.63 8.18 -6.49
N ALA A 145 -8.20 7.88 -5.26
CA ALA A 145 -7.03 8.54 -4.66
C ALA A 145 -5.73 8.19 -5.40
N THR A 146 -5.59 6.95 -5.87
CA THR A 146 -4.41 6.51 -6.63
C THR A 146 -4.35 7.18 -8.01
N GLU A 147 -5.49 7.28 -8.70
CA GLU A 147 -5.62 8.01 -9.98
C GLU A 147 -5.31 9.49 -9.82
N ARG A 148 -5.85 10.13 -8.77
CA ARG A 148 -5.53 11.53 -8.43
C ARG A 148 -4.03 11.73 -8.19
N LEU A 149 -3.39 10.79 -7.50
CA LEU A 149 -1.94 10.83 -7.26
C LEU A 149 -1.15 10.68 -8.58
N PHE A 150 -1.58 9.77 -9.45
CA PHE A 150 -1.01 9.61 -10.79
C PHE A 150 -1.13 10.90 -11.62
N ASP A 151 -2.32 11.51 -11.67
CA ASP A 151 -2.55 12.75 -12.41
C ASP A 151 -1.73 13.92 -11.85
N ALA A 152 -1.62 14.02 -10.51
CA ALA A 152 -0.80 15.03 -9.87
C ALA A 152 0.68 14.92 -10.26
N ILE A 153 1.23 13.70 -10.33
CA ILE A 153 2.63 13.44 -10.72
C ILE A 153 2.82 13.61 -12.23
N LYS A 154 1.89 13.11 -13.05
CA LYS A 154 1.88 13.28 -14.50
C LYS A 154 1.95 14.76 -14.91
N ASN A 155 1.20 15.62 -14.21
CA ASN A 155 1.17 17.06 -14.47
C ASN A 155 2.50 17.77 -14.13
N LYS A 156 3.48 17.09 -13.52
CA LYS A 156 4.83 17.60 -13.26
C LYS A 156 5.83 17.33 -14.39
N GLY A 157 5.37 16.76 -15.51
CA GLY A 157 6.21 16.56 -16.71
C GLY A 157 6.99 15.25 -16.73
N VAL A 158 6.67 14.29 -15.83
CA VAL A 158 7.28 12.97 -15.82
C VAL A 158 6.80 12.17 -17.06
N PRO A 159 7.68 11.47 -17.80
CA PRO A 159 7.29 10.66 -18.95
C PRO A 159 6.28 9.57 -18.57
N VAL A 160 5.12 9.56 -19.23
CA VAL A 160 4.07 8.56 -18.99
C VAL A 160 4.23 7.40 -19.96
N VAL A 161 4.24 6.17 -19.44
CA VAL A 161 4.27 4.94 -20.24
C VAL A 161 3.07 4.05 -19.93
N LYS A 162 2.80 3.10 -20.82
CA LYS A 162 1.84 2.02 -20.54
C LYS A 162 2.42 1.07 -19.49
N SER A 163 1.60 0.66 -18.53
CA SER A 163 2.00 -0.35 -17.54
C SER A 163 2.18 -1.72 -18.20
N GLU A 164 3.24 -2.43 -17.80
CA GLU A 164 3.58 -3.79 -18.25
C GLU A 164 2.85 -4.88 -17.45
N GLY A 165 2.09 -4.51 -16.42
CA GLY A 165 1.37 -5.43 -15.54
C GLY A 165 1.46 -5.01 -14.08
N MET A 166 0.64 -5.62 -13.23
CA MET A 166 0.65 -5.37 -11.78
C MET A 166 1.91 -5.93 -11.14
N ILE A 167 2.58 -5.15 -10.30
CA ILE A 167 3.67 -5.63 -9.44
C ILE A 167 3.03 -6.25 -8.20
N ASN A 168 3.47 -7.45 -7.85
CA ASN A 168 2.89 -8.25 -6.77
C ASN A 168 3.85 -8.38 -5.57
N PRO A 169 3.33 -8.54 -4.35
CA PRO A 169 4.12 -9.00 -3.22
C PRO A 169 4.74 -10.37 -3.51
N PRO A 170 5.82 -10.78 -2.80
CA PRO A 170 6.30 -12.15 -2.89
C PRO A 170 5.20 -13.12 -2.48
N ALA A 171 5.18 -14.30 -3.09
CA ALA A 171 4.26 -15.35 -2.69
C ALA A 171 4.42 -15.63 -1.19
N PRO A 172 3.32 -15.74 -0.42
CA PRO A 172 3.41 -16.08 0.99
C PRO A 172 4.08 -17.45 1.14
N PRO A 173 4.76 -17.71 2.27
CA PRO A 173 5.28 -19.04 2.55
C PRO A 173 4.12 -20.05 2.51
N SER A 174 4.35 -21.20 1.88
CA SER A 174 3.34 -22.26 1.80
C SER A 174 2.80 -22.58 3.20
N PRO A 175 1.47 -22.75 3.35
CA PRO A 175 0.87 -22.98 4.66
C PRO A 175 1.47 -24.24 5.29
N MET A 176 2.02 -24.08 6.50
CA MET A 176 2.50 -25.21 7.28
C MET A 176 1.29 -25.91 7.91
N ILE A 177 0.92 -27.07 7.40
CA ILE A 177 -0.14 -27.90 7.99
C ILE A 177 0.49 -28.69 9.14
N ILE A 178 0.19 -28.31 10.38
CA ILE A 178 0.60 -29.05 11.57
C ILE A 178 -0.55 -29.98 11.98
N PRO A 179 -0.44 -31.30 11.82
CA PRO A 179 -1.48 -32.23 12.27
C PRO A 179 -1.50 -32.26 13.80
N ILE A 180 -2.62 -31.86 14.40
CA ILE A 180 -2.87 -32.03 15.84
C ILE A 180 -3.47 -33.43 16.03
N VAL A 181 -2.68 -34.35 16.57
CA VAL A 181 -3.17 -35.67 16.99
C VAL A 181 -3.70 -35.54 18.42
N ILE A 182 -5.01 -35.67 18.60
CA ILE A 182 -5.65 -35.73 19.93
C ILE A 182 -5.71 -37.22 20.34
N PRO A 183 -4.94 -37.67 21.34
CA PRO A 183 -5.07 -39.02 21.87
C PRO A 183 -6.43 -39.21 22.55
N LYS A 184 -7.01 -40.40 22.38
CA LYS A 184 -8.28 -40.81 23.00
C LYS A 184 -8.10 -41.20 24.47
#